data_AF-A0A923CUE3-F1
#
_entry.id   AF-A0A923CUE3-F1
#
_cell.length_a   1.000
_cell.length_b   1.000
_cell.length_c   1.000
_cell.angle_alpha   90.00
_cell.angle_beta   90.00
_cell.angle_gamma   90.00
#
_symmetry.space_group_name_H-M   'P 1'
#
loop_
_entity.id
_entity.type
_entity.pdbx_description
1 polymer ?
#
loop_
_entity_poly.entity_id
_entity_poly.type
_entity_poly.pdbx_seq_one_letter_code
_entity_poly.pdbx_strand_id
1 'polypeptide(L)'
;MSLELNRLPLLEWWDSVKEKTSPEEILHFLKHNRDKLEASFSRLEEKRRLYSLFNRLFSLFSMLAEAADHFSETVQQFLMRFSVFREGVVRARAWKNHLNFKELIEFMRTKLYSLRLPPQNERVIRALEEIMEFGSRHGMDFQKHFPDACQKFWEKKNQLLQHKFFQEFTKSRLEQLLAVQFPFDRSIFPVLPDTAFWHKFFEYLERKMVIDIILVDKDNHRFSLKHGDPSGFESTDVIKILRQVSGIKNKGHRIFFIGHHEGYLGPYFVRSVIRKLGFDNLTKNCNTIVGPRMLSNVVLRNGAANVGNLFITVPSQKTTSIKTTGLAPELKKAARRTQCLIKFPDACLYLIKKLKFDDFKKVLQDLDLLDQNTDFMDLEEKEALKTFIRNNQVSQVMMDLQEKDYTLFKQMMRECFLMFPEGSRSVVDPDGSVSIKYVNPMYVKAYMRTGDYIVPINLVGGSDIARGWRLRPAKLGISLDEPVEVTQEMIDHYETEGLNVMRRIAALPNIKKVRFHEDLYVNKLAVNDEE
;
A
#
# COMPACT_ATOMS: atom_id res chain seq x y z
N MET A 1 30.51 -27.38 -29.09
CA MET A 1 29.71 -27.34 -27.84
C MET A 1 28.25 -26.87 -28.04
N SER A 2 27.87 -26.27 -29.18
CA SER A 2 26.60 -25.51 -29.31
C SER A 2 25.34 -26.31 -29.73
N LEU A 3 25.45 -27.45 -30.41
CA LEU A 3 24.29 -28.14 -31.00
C LEU A 3 23.52 -29.06 -30.01
N GLU A 4 24.21 -29.69 -29.06
CA GLU A 4 23.56 -30.56 -28.05
C GLU A 4 22.89 -29.76 -26.94
N LEU A 5 23.53 -28.69 -26.44
CA LEU A 5 22.94 -27.77 -25.46
C LEU A 5 21.67 -27.10 -25.99
N ASN A 6 21.59 -26.81 -27.29
CA ASN A 6 20.42 -26.15 -27.87
C ASN A 6 19.14 -26.99 -27.83
N ARG A 7 19.24 -28.32 -27.66
CA ARG A 7 18.09 -29.22 -27.54
C ARG A 7 17.55 -29.38 -26.12
N LEU A 8 18.29 -28.94 -25.11
CA LEU A 8 17.88 -29.07 -23.70
C LEU A 8 16.70 -28.14 -23.35
N PRO A 9 15.77 -28.59 -22.48
CA PRO A 9 14.78 -27.74 -21.82
C PRO A 9 15.46 -26.53 -21.15
N LEU A 10 14.77 -25.39 -21.05
CA LEU A 10 15.37 -24.14 -20.58
C LEU A 10 16.10 -24.26 -19.23
N LEU A 11 15.55 -25.03 -18.30
CA LEU A 11 16.13 -25.24 -16.97
C LEU A 11 17.48 -25.99 -17.05
N GLU A 12 17.49 -27.16 -17.68
CA GLU A 12 18.70 -27.95 -17.89
C GLU A 12 19.74 -27.22 -18.76
N TRP A 13 19.26 -26.42 -19.72
CA TRP A 13 20.10 -25.54 -20.53
C TRP A 13 20.76 -24.43 -19.69
N TRP A 14 20.02 -23.82 -18.77
CA TRP A 14 20.55 -22.76 -17.92
C TRP A 14 21.51 -23.29 -16.86
N ASP A 15 21.15 -24.39 -16.19
CA ASP A 15 21.97 -25.03 -15.16
C ASP A 15 23.32 -25.48 -15.75
N SER A 16 23.30 -26.08 -16.95
CA SER A 16 24.53 -26.52 -17.63
C SER A 16 25.43 -25.38 -18.12
N VAL A 17 24.87 -24.20 -18.40
CA VAL A 17 25.63 -22.99 -18.79
C VAL A 17 26.23 -22.32 -17.55
N LYS A 18 25.47 -22.25 -16.46
CA LYS A 18 25.91 -21.68 -15.19
C LYS A 18 27.08 -22.46 -14.57
N GLU A 19 27.09 -23.78 -14.70
CA GLU A 19 28.17 -24.63 -14.17
C GLU A 19 29.44 -24.66 -15.03
N LYS A 20 29.35 -24.36 -16.34
CA LYS A 20 30.44 -24.64 -17.31
C LYS A 20 31.09 -23.42 -17.94
N THR A 21 30.65 -22.20 -17.62
CA THR A 21 31.02 -21.01 -18.40
C THR A 21 31.34 -19.83 -17.49
N SER A 22 32.40 -19.07 -17.82
CA SER A 22 32.79 -17.89 -17.05
C SER A 22 31.78 -16.72 -17.22
N PRO A 23 31.67 -15.78 -16.26
CA PRO A 23 30.65 -14.72 -16.29
C PRO A 23 30.66 -13.85 -17.57
N GLU A 24 31.83 -13.60 -18.14
CA GLU A 24 32.02 -12.81 -19.37
C GLU A 24 31.61 -13.59 -20.63
N GLU A 25 31.87 -14.89 -20.66
CA GLU A 25 31.46 -15.78 -21.76
C GLU A 25 29.95 -16.05 -21.76
N ILE A 26 29.30 -16.04 -20.58
CA ILE A 26 27.84 -16.19 -20.46
C ILE A 26 27.11 -15.05 -21.19
N LEU A 27 27.62 -13.81 -21.13
CA LEU A 27 27.04 -12.68 -21.87
C LEU A 27 27.08 -12.89 -23.38
N HIS A 28 28.22 -13.33 -23.90
CA HIS A 28 28.36 -13.63 -25.32
C HIS A 28 27.48 -14.82 -25.72
N PHE A 29 27.38 -15.83 -24.84
CA PHE A 29 26.53 -17.00 -25.04
C PHE A 29 25.02 -16.66 -25.05
N LEU A 30 24.55 -15.76 -24.17
CA LEU A 30 23.17 -15.29 -24.14
C LEU A 30 22.83 -14.47 -25.40
N LYS A 31 23.76 -13.62 -25.86
CA LYS A 31 23.61 -12.90 -27.14
C LYS A 31 23.57 -13.85 -28.34
N HIS A 32 24.42 -14.88 -28.34
CA HIS A 32 24.51 -15.85 -29.43
C HIS A 32 23.30 -16.79 -29.50
N ASN A 33 22.65 -17.08 -28.36
CA ASN A 33 21.45 -17.93 -28.29
C ASN A 33 20.14 -17.12 -28.16
N ARG A 34 20.13 -15.90 -28.72
CA ARG A 34 18.98 -15.00 -28.80
C ARG A 34 17.68 -15.71 -29.20
N ASP A 35 17.71 -16.48 -30.27
CA ASP A 35 16.52 -17.12 -30.83
C ASP A 35 15.89 -18.13 -29.87
N LYS A 36 16.73 -18.83 -29.08
CA LYS A 36 16.27 -19.79 -28.06
C LYS A 36 15.63 -19.09 -26.87
N LEU A 37 16.18 -17.94 -26.46
CA LEU A 37 15.61 -17.10 -25.41
C LEU A 37 14.26 -16.52 -25.87
N GLU A 38 14.20 -15.90 -27.04
CA GLU A 38 12.95 -15.36 -27.61
C GLU A 38 11.87 -16.44 -27.80
N ALA A 39 12.25 -17.64 -28.25
CA ALA A 39 11.35 -18.78 -28.34
C ALA A 39 10.86 -19.25 -26.96
N SER A 40 11.71 -19.22 -25.94
CA SER A 40 11.36 -19.60 -24.56
C SER A 40 10.44 -18.57 -23.91
N PHE A 41 10.71 -17.27 -24.10
CA PHE A 41 9.82 -16.18 -23.71
C PHE A 41 8.45 -16.29 -24.40
N SER A 42 8.43 -16.69 -25.67
CA SER A 42 7.20 -16.83 -26.46
C SER A 42 6.38 -18.08 -26.13
N ARG A 43 7.02 -19.16 -25.65
CA ARG A 43 6.38 -20.46 -25.33
C ARG A 43 5.91 -20.60 -23.88
N LEU A 44 5.88 -19.51 -23.10
CA LEU A 44 5.44 -19.51 -21.69
C LEU A 44 3.98 -19.98 -21.43
N GLU A 45 3.18 -20.20 -22.47
CA GLU A 45 1.83 -20.77 -22.35
C GLU A 45 1.87 -22.31 -22.37
N GLU A 46 1.43 -22.98 -21.29
CA GLU A 46 0.87 -24.32 -21.47
C GLU A 46 -0.33 -24.21 -22.43
N LYS A 47 -0.48 -25.18 -23.33
CA LYS A 47 -1.55 -25.25 -24.34
C LYS A 47 -2.96 -25.41 -23.73
N ARG A 48 -3.41 -24.48 -22.89
CA ARG A 48 -4.79 -24.38 -22.40
C ARG A 48 -5.57 -23.49 -23.35
N ARG A 49 -6.20 -24.11 -24.36
CA ARG A 49 -6.97 -23.45 -25.45
C ARG A 49 -7.83 -22.29 -24.95
N LEU A 50 -8.51 -22.47 -23.81
CA LEU A 50 -9.36 -21.44 -23.19
C LEU A 50 -8.61 -20.16 -22.82
N TYR A 51 -7.41 -20.22 -22.23
CA TYR A 51 -6.65 -19.01 -21.90
C TYR A 51 -6.18 -18.27 -23.14
N SER A 52 -5.76 -19.01 -24.19
CA SER A 52 -5.41 -18.39 -25.47
C SER A 52 -6.61 -17.71 -26.12
N LEU A 53 -7.80 -18.31 -25.99
CA LEU A 53 -9.04 -17.78 -26.54
C LEU A 53 -9.45 -16.50 -25.81
N PHE A 54 -9.42 -16.50 -24.47
CA PHE A 54 -9.69 -15.31 -23.66
C PHE A 54 -8.64 -14.22 -23.85
N ASN A 55 -7.34 -14.54 -23.94
CA ASN A 55 -6.30 -13.55 -24.21
C ASN A 55 -6.49 -12.90 -25.58
N ARG A 56 -6.80 -13.67 -26.63
CA ARG A 56 -7.14 -13.15 -27.97
C ARG A 56 -8.41 -12.31 -27.96
N LEU A 57 -9.42 -12.75 -27.21
CA LEU A 57 -10.68 -12.02 -27.04
C LEU A 57 -10.41 -10.67 -26.33
N PHE A 58 -9.63 -10.67 -25.25
CA PHE A 58 -9.29 -9.46 -24.50
C PHE A 58 -8.37 -8.52 -25.29
N SER A 59 -7.44 -9.03 -26.11
CA SER A 59 -6.62 -8.19 -26.97
C SER A 59 -7.46 -7.55 -28.09
N LEU A 60 -8.38 -8.31 -28.70
CA LEU A 60 -9.35 -7.77 -29.65
C LEU A 60 -10.23 -6.70 -29.00
N PHE A 61 -10.75 -6.97 -27.81
CA PHE A 61 -11.56 -6.00 -27.07
C PHE A 61 -10.76 -4.78 -26.61
N SER A 62 -9.48 -4.91 -26.26
CA SER A 62 -8.62 -3.77 -25.92
C SER A 62 -8.36 -2.88 -27.14
N MET A 63 -8.09 -3.47 -28.29
CA MET A 63 -7.91 -2.75 -29.55
C MET A 63 -9.22 -2.06 -29.99
N LEU A 64 -10.35 -2.74 -29.85
CA LEU A 64 -11.67 -2.16 -30.11
C LEU A 64 -11.99 -1.03 -29.12
N ALA A 65 -11.57 -1.15 -27.86
CA ALA A 65 -11.74 -0.10 -26.85
C ALA A 65 -10.91 1.14 -27.19
N GLU A 66 -9.64 0.99 -27.55
CA GLU A 66 -8.77 2.10 -27.97
C GLU A 66 -9.31 2.79 -29.23
N ALA A 67 -9.78 2.01 -30.21
CA ALA A 67 -10.40 2.55 -31.42
C ALA A 67 -11.73 3.29 -31.11
N ALA A 68 -12.56 2.73 -30.22
CA ALA A 68 -13.81 3.35 -29.79
C ALA A 68 -13.56 4.63 -28.99
N ASP A 69 -12.52 4.66 -28.15
CA ASP A 69 -12.12 5.84 -27.40
C ASP A 69 -11.62 6.94 -28.34
N HIS A 70 -10.79 6.61 -29.32
CA HIS A 70 -10.29 7.59 -30.28
C HIS A 70 -11.40 8.13 -31.19
N PHE A 71 -12.30 7.27 -31.66
CA PHE A 71 -13.48 7.66 -32.42
C PHE A 71 -14.41 8.55 -31.59
N SER A 72 -14.67 8.17 -30.33
CA SER A 72 -15.49 8.93 -29.39
C SER A 72 -14.91 10.31 -29.12
N GLU A 73 -13.60 10.43 -28.91
CA GLU A 73 -12.92 11.72 -28.71
C GLU A 73 -12.99 12.61 -29.95
N THR A 74 -12.79 12.03 -31.13
CA THR A 74 -12.88 12.75 -32.41
C THR A 74 -14.28 13.29 -32.65
N VAL A 75 -15.32 12.46 -32.44
CA VAL A 75 -16.73 12.86 -32.56
C VAL A 75 -17.09 13.89 -31.50
N GLN A 76 -16.63 13.75 -30.26
CA GLN A 76 -16.88 14.74 -29.21
C GLN A 76 -16.19 16.08 -29.50
N GLN A 77 -14.95 16.08 -29.99
CA GLN A 77 -14.24 17.30 -30.38
C GLN A 77 -14.93 18.00 -31.56
N PHE A 78 -15.47 17.23 -32.50
CA PHE A 78 -16.27 17.75 -33.61
C PHE A 78 -17.59 18.36 -33.11
N LEU A 79 -18.33 17.65 -32.25
CA LEU A 79 -19.61 18.12 -31.71
C LEU A 79 -19.48 19.32 -30.77
N MET A 80 -18.35 19.44 -30.04
CA MET A 80 -18.05 20.58 -29.18
C MET A 80 -17.83 21.90 -29.95
N ARG A 81 -17.64 21.85 -31.28
CA ARG A 81 -17.57 23.05 -32.14
C ARG A 81 -18.94 23.71 -32.33
N PHE A 82 -20.02 23.00 -32.03
CA PHE A 82 -21.38 23.49 -32.15
C PHE A 82 -21.97 23.75 -30.77
N SER A 83 -22.37 25.01 -30.50
CA SER A 83 -22.88 25.45 -29.18
C SER A 83 -24.08 24.64 -28.68
N VAL A 84 -24.92 24.15 -29.60
CA VAL A 84 -26.16 23.41 -29.31
C VAL A 84 -25.89 22.01 -28.72
N PHE A 85 -24.77 21.37 -29.06
CA PHE A 85 -24.46 20.01 -28.61
C PHE A 85 -23.59 19.96 -27.34
N ARG A 86 -23.13 21.12 -26.85
CA ARG A 86 -22.13 21.22 -25.76
C ARG A 86 -22.63 20.59 -24.45
N GLU A 87 -23.87 20.85 -24.05
CA GLU A 87 -24.47 20.24 -22.85
C GLU A 87 -24.66 18.73 -22.96
N GLY A 88 -25.08 18.25 -24.13
CA GLY A 88 -25.26 16.82 -24.41
C GLY A 88 -23.94 16.06 -24.38
N VAL A 89 -22.88 16.64 -24.96
CA VAL A 89 -21.52 16.06 -24.93
C VAL A 89 -20.96 16.03 -23.50
N VAL A 90 -21.19 17.05 -22.68
CA VAL A 90 -20.75 17.06 -21.27
C VAL A 90 -21.46 15.96 -20.45
N ARG A 91 -22.77 15.79 -20.63
CA ARG A 91 -23.53 14.70 -19.98
C ARG A 91 -23.11 13.32 -20.50
N ALA A 92 -22.89 13.18 -21.81
CA ALA A 92 -22.40 11.93 -22.40
C ALA A 92 -20.98 11.59 -21.93
N ARG A 93 -20.11 12.59 -21.73
CA ARG A 93 -18.77 12.41 -21.17
C ARG A 93 -18.84 11.97 -19.71
N ALA A 94 -19.76 12.54 -18.92
CA ALA A 94 -20.04 12.08 -17.57
C ALA A 94 -20.56 10.63 -17.54
N TRP A 95 -21.39 10.23 -18.51
CA TRP A 95 -21.95 8.87 -18.59
C TRP A 95 -20.94 7.85 -19.13
N LYS A 96 -20.12 8.20 -20.13
CA LYS A 96 -18.99 7.39 -20.62
C LYS A 96 -17.99 7.08 -19.51
N ASN A 97 -17.72 8.06 -18.64
CA ASN A 97 -16.87 7.84 -17.45
C ASN A 97 -17.45 6.81 -16.46
N HIS A 98 -18.73 6.44 -16.56
CA HIS A 98 -19.36 5.39 -15.74
C HIS A 98 -19.41 4.01 -16.43
N LEU A 99 -19.17 3.92 -17.74
CA LEU A 99 -19.16 2.68 -18.52
C LEU A 99 -17.80 2.53 -19.22
N ASN A 100 -16.75 2.45 -18.42
CA ASN A 100 -15.39 2.34 -18.92
C ASN A 100 -15.14 0.90 -19.40
N PHE A 101 -15.16 0.67 -20.71
CA PHE A 101 -15.01 -0.66 -21.32
C PHE A 101 -13.68 -1.32 -20.92
N LYS A 102 -12.65 -0.51 -20.68
CA LYS A 102 -11.37 -0.94 -20.09
C LYS A 102 -11.55 -1.54 -18.69
N GLU A 103 -12.34 -0.91 -17.83
CA GLU A 103 -12.64 -1.43 -16.49
C GLU A 103 -13.43 -2.74 -16.56
N LEU A 104 -14.31 -2.89 -17.56
CA LEU A 104 -15.02 -4.15 -17.82
C LEU A 104 -14.05 -5.27 -18.25
N ILE A 105 -13.11 -4.98 -19.15
CA ILE A 105 -12.06 -5.93 -19.56
C ILE A 105 -11.17 -6.30 -18.38
N GLU A 106 -10.73 -5.32 -17.59
CA GLU A 106 -9.92 -5.54 -16.39
C GLU A 106 -10.70 -6.36 -15.36
N PHE A 107 -11.99 -6.09 -15.17
CA PHE A 107 -12.87 -6.87 -14.32
C PHE A 107 -12.94 -8.33 -14.77
N MET A 108 -13.23 -8.59 -16.05
CA MET A 108 -13.32 -9.93 -16.61
C MET A 108 -11.99 -10.69 -16.54
N ARG A 109 -10.88 -10.02 -16.84
CA ARG A 109 -9.52 -10.55 -16.70
C ARG A 109 -9.21 -10.92 -15.24
N THR A 110 -9.63 -10.08 -14.30
CA THR A 110 -9.51 -10.37 -12.87
C THR A 110 -10.28 -11.62 -12.47
N LYS A 111 -11.50 -11.82 -13.00
CA LYS A 111 -12.28 -13.04 -12.73
C LYS A 111 -11.64 -14.28 -13.31
N LEU A 112 -11.04 -14.17 -14.49
CA LEU A 112 -10.27 -15.27 -15.05
C LEU A 112 -9.11 -15.67 -14.12
N TYR A 113 -8.41 -14.69 -13.53
CA TYR A 113 -7.30 -14.95 -12.62
C TYR A 113 -7.74 -15.49 -11.26
N SER A 114 -8.83 -14.99 -10.69
CA SER A 114 -9.28 -15.42 -9.37
C SER A 114 -9.95 -16.79 -9.35
N LEU A 115 -10.53 -17.23 -10.47
CA LEU A 115 -11.36 -18.45 -10.55
C LEU A 115 -10.64 -19.66 -11.16
N ARG A 116 -9.41 -19.50 -11.68
CA ARG A 116 -8.69 -20.57 -12.38
C ARG A 116 -7.25 -20.69 -11.91
N LEU A 117 -6.70 -21.89 -12.09
CA LEU A 117 -5.29 -22.19 -11.83
C LEU A 117 -4.39 -21.49 -12.86
N PRO A 118 -3.17 -21.07 -12.45
CA PRO A 118 -2.23 -20.42 -13.35
C PRO A 118 -1.87 -21.36 -14.52
N PRO A 119 -1.93 -20.90 -15.77
CA PRO A 119 -1.59 -21.70 -16.95
C PRO A 119 -0.08 -21.71 -17.25
N GLN A 120 0.74 -21.03 -16.43
CA GLN A 120 2.15 -20.78 -16.69
C GLN A 120 3.02 -21.74 -15.89
N ASN A 121 4.11 -22.21 -16.50
CA ASN A 121 5.11 -23.00 -15.80
C ASN A 121 5.98 -22.09 -14.93
N GLU A 122 5.74 -22.12 -13.62
CA GLU A 122 6.46 -21.33 -12.63
C GLU A 122 7.98 -21.53 -12.67
N ARG A 123 8.45 -22.75 -12.95
CA ARG A 123 9.89 -23.06 -13.00
C ARG A 123 10.56 -22.33 -14.18
N VAL A 124 9.87 -22.24 -15.31
CA VAL A 124 10.37 -21.54 -16.51
C VAL A 124 10.43 -20.03 -16.28
N ILE A 125 9.41 -19.44 -15.64
CA ILE A 125 9.43 -18.00 -15.30
C ILE A 125 10.59 -17.67 -14.36
N ARG A 126 10.85 -18.52 -13.35
CA ARG A 126 11.99 -18.32 -12.44
C ARG A 126 13.34 -18.41 -13.14
N ALA A 127 13.53 -19.41 -14.00
CA ALA A 127 14.77 -19.56 -14.76
C ALA A 127 15.03 -18.34 -15.65
N LEU A 128 14.00 -17.84 -16.35
CA LEU A 128 14.11 -16.61 -17.15
C LEU A 128 14.42 -15.38 -16.29
N GLU A 129 13.82 -15.26 -15.10
CA GLU A 129 14.13 -14.18 -14.17
C GLU A 129 15.60 -14.20 -13.72
N GLU A 130 16.11 -15.38 -13.39
CA GLU A 130 17.52 -15.57 -13.00
C GLU A 130 18.48 -15.23 -14.15
N ILE A 131 18.16 -15.63 -15.38
CA ILE A 131 18.90 -15.26 -16.60
C ILE A 131 18.94 -13.74 -16.76
N MET A 132 17.79 -13.08 -16.62
CA MET A 132 17.67 -11.63 -16.76
C MET A 132 18.44 -10.89 -15.68
N GLU A 133 18.34 -11.33 -14.43
CA GLU A 133 19.06 -10.73 -13.30
C GLU A 133 20.57 -10.91 -13.46
N PHE A 134 21.01 -12.10 -13.85
CA PHE A 134 22.41 -12.39 -14.12
C PHE A 134 22.96 -11.49 -15.22
N GLY A 135 22.31 -11.43 -16.38
CA GLY A 135 22.80 -10.60 -17.48
C GLY A 135 22.77 -9.10 -17.13
N SER A 136 21.76 -8.63 -16.39
CA SER A 136 21.68 -7.23 -15.97
C SER A 136 22.82 -6.84 -15.02
N ARG A 137 23.18 -7.72 -14.08
CA ARG A 137 24.33 -7.50 -13.17
C ARG A 137 25.66 -7.39 -13.91
N HIS A 138 25.78 -8.02 -15.08
CA HIS A 138 26.99 -7.98 -15.90
C HIS A 138 26.86 -6.99 -17.09
N GLY A 139 25.90 -6.05 -17.04
CA GLY A 139 25.80 -4.94 -18.00
C GLY A 139 24.99 -5.22 -19.27
N MET A 140 24.20 -6.30 -19.32
CA MET A 140 23.24 -6.53 -20.41
C MET A 140 21.91 -5.83 -20.11
N ASP A 141 21.54 -4.89 -20.96
CA ASP A 141 20.20 -4.32 -20.97
C ASP A 141 19.25 -5.18 -21.82
N PHE A 142 18.52 -6.08 -21.16
CA PHE A 142 17.54 -6.93 -21.83
C PHE A 142 16.39 -6.15 -22.47
N GLN A 143 16.02 -4.98 -21.96
CA GLN A 143 14.94 -4.18 -22.56
C GLN A 143 15.39 -3.56 -23.89
N LYS A 144 16.65 -3.13 -23.96
CA LYS A 144 17.24 -2.62 -25.22
C LYS A 144 17.46 -3.73 -26.25
N HIS A 145 17.85 -4.92 -25.81
CA HIS A 145 18.16 -6.03 -26.71
C HIS A 145 16.95 -6.89 -27.10
N PHE A 146 15.95 -7.03 -26.22
CA PHE A 146 14.79 -7.91 -26.39
C PHE A 146 13.47 -7.26 -25.91
N PRO A 147 13.05 -6.13 -26.48
CA PRO A 147 11.92 -5.35 -25.95
C PRO A 147 10.62 -6.16 -25.90
N ASP A 148 10.21 -6.79 -27.00
CA ASP A 148 8.95 -7.53 -27.09
C ASP A 148 8.92 -8.78 -26.20
N ALA A 149 10.06 -9.48 -26.11
CA ALA A 149 10.18 -10.69 -25.30
C ALA A 149 10.15 -10.34 -23.79
N CYS A 150 10.83 -9.26 -23.39
CA CYS A 150 10.78 -8.73 -22.04
C CYS A 150 9.37 -8.27 -21.67
N GLN A 151 8.69 -7.55 -22.56
CA GLN A 151 7.31 -7.12 -22.30
C GLN A 151 6.39 -8.32 -22.06
N LYS A 152 6.43 -9.33 -22.95
CA LYS A 152 5.65 -10.57 -22.76
C LYS A 152 6.03 -11.29 -21.47
N PHE A 153 7.32 -11.37 -21.13
CA PHE A 153 7.77 -11.96 -19.87
C PHE A 153 7.15 -11.27 -18.66
N TRP A 154 7.22 -9.94 -18.59
CA TRP A 154 6.66 -9.16 -17.48
C TRP A 154 5.14 -9.29 -17.39
N GLU A 155 4.44 -9.28 -18.52
CA GLU A 155 3.00 -9.55 -18.55
C GLU A 155 2.67 -10.94 -17.98
N LYS A 156 3.41 -11.98 -18.39
CA LYS A 156 3.19 -13.35 -17.91
C LYS A 156 3.58 -13.52 -16.44
N LYS A 157 4.69 -12.93 -16.00
CA LYS A 157 5.09 -12.90 -14.59
C LYS A 157 4.01 -12.23 -13.74
N ASN A 158 3.50 -11.08 -14.18
CA ASN A 158 2.42 -10.38 -13.49
C ASN A 158 1.15 -11.23 -13.42
N GLN A 159 0.78 -11.94 -14.48
CA GLN A 159 -0.34 -12.88 -14.47
C GLN A 159 -0.15 -14.01 -13.43
N LEU A 160 1.03 -14.63 -13.38
CA LEU A 160 1.34 -15.65 -12.37
C LEU A 160 1.21 -15.07 -10.95
N LEU A 161 1.73 -13.87 -10.73
CA LEU A 161 1.66 -13.19 -9.44
C LEU A 161 0.22 -12.83 -9.06
N GLN A 162 -0.64 -12.42 -9.99
CA GLN A 162 -2.07 -12.21 -9.72
C GLN A 162 -2.75 -13.50 -9.24
N HIS A 163 -2.52 -14.61 -9.95
CA HIS A 163 -3.05 -15.92 -9.56
C HIS A 163 -2.66 -16.30 -8.14
N LYS A 164 -1.35 -16.18 -7.83
CA LYS A 164 -0.79 -16.44 -6.51
C LYS A 164 -1.38 -15.53 -5.44
N PHE A 165 -1.54 -14.25 -5.75
CA PHE A 165 -2.11 -13.27 -4.85
C PHE A 165 -3.58 -13.59 -4.51
N PHE A 166 -4.39 -13.98 -5.49
CA PHE A 166 -5.76 -14.41 -5.24
C PHE A 166 -5.82 -15.74 -4.47
N GLN A 167 -4.94 -16.69 -4.77
CA GLN A 167 -4.84 -17.92 -4.00
C GLN A 167 -4.55 -17.66 -2.51
N GLU A 168 -3.69 -16.69 -2.20
CA GLU A 168 -3.34 -16.35 -0.82
C GLU A 168 -4.45 -15.57 -0.10
N PHE A 169 -5.01 -14.55 -0.74
CA PHE A 169 -5.83 -13.52 -0.06
C PHE A 169 -7.33 -13.58 -0.36
N THR A 170 -7.77 -14.48 -1.24
CA THR A 170 -9.16 -14.56 -1.71
C THR A 170 -9.67 -15.98 -1.52
N LYS A 171 -10.26 -16.26 -0.35
CA LYS A 171 -10.59 -17.63 0.09
C LYS A 171 -12.00 -18.06 -0.30
N SER A 172 -12.96 -17.14 -0.33
CA SER A 172 -14.37 -17.45 -0.64
C SER A 172 -14.76 -17.08 -2.07
N ARG A 173 -15.81 -17.73 -2.60
CA ARG A 173 -16.37 -17.41 -3.94
C ARG A 173 -16.83 -15.95 -4.05
N LEU A 174 -17.39 -15.40 -2.97
CA LEU A 174 -17.81 -13.99 -2.93
C LEU A 174 -16.60 -13.06 -2.98
N GLU A 175 -15.53 -13.37 -2.24
CA GLU A 175 -14.27 -12.61 -2.34
C GLU A 175 -13.68 -12.70 -3.75
N GLN A 176 -13.74 -13.86 -4.41
CA GLN A 176 -13.29 -14.03 -5.82
C GLN A 176 -14.14 -13.19 -6.78
N LEU A 177 -15.46 -13.15 -6.58
CA LEU A 177 -16.36 -12.30 -7.35
C LEU A 177 -16.13 -10.80 -7.12
N LEU A 178 -15.61 -10.40 -5.96
CA LEU A 178 -15.27 -9.00 -5.66
C LEU A 178 -13.78 -8.69 -5.87
N ALA A 179 -12.99 -9.69 -6.27
CA ALA A 179 -11.55 -9.54 -6.43
C ALA A 179 -11.17 -8.44 -7.44
N VAL A 180 -10.11 -7.71 -7.13
CA VAL A 180 -9.48 -6.68 -7.98
C VAL A 180 -8.02 -7.01 -8.18
N GLN A 181 -7.46 -6.67 -9.34
CA GLN A 181 -6.03 -6.83 -9.58
C GLN A 181 -5.19 -6.01 -8.59
N PHE A 182 -4.09 -6.60 -8.15
CA PHE A 182 -3.10 -5.96 -7.30
C PHE A 182 -1.95 -5.44 -8.16
N PRO A 183 -1.73 -4.13 -8.28
CA PRO A 183 -0.62 -3.61 -9.07
C PRO A 183 0.69 -3.70 -8.30
N PHE A 184 1.54 -4.68 -8.64
CA PHE A 184 2.82 -4.97 -7.96
C PHE A 184 3.90 -3.89 -8.19
N ASP A 185 3.73 -3.07 -9.21
CA ASP A 185 4.56 -1.91 -9.55
C ASP A 185 4.19 -0.66 -8.74
N ARG A 186 2.96 -0.61 -8.19
CA ARG A 186 2.48 0.51 -7.39
C ARG A 186 2.85 0.34 -5.91
N SER A 187 3.15 1.46 -5.28
CA SER A 187 3.49 1.54 -3.86
C SER A 187 2.45 2.34 -3.08
N ILE A 188 1.71 3.21 -3.77
CA ILE A 188 0.74 4.13 -3.17
C ILE A 188 -0.58 4.11 -3.92
N PHE A 189 -1.68 4.05 -3.16
CA PHE A 189 -3.03 4.24 -3.69
C PHE A 189 -3.66 5.48 -3.09
N PRO A 190 -4.31 6.33 -3.89
CA PRO A 190 -4.90 7.57 -3.40
C PRO A 190 -6.10 7.29 -2.49
N VAL A 191 -6.31 8.20 -1.52
CA VAL A 191 -7.54 8.29 -0.74
C VAL A 191 -8.76 8.45 -1.66
N LEU A 192 -9.90 7.91 -1.25
CA LEU A 192 -11.15 8.10 -1.97
C LEU A 192 -11.57 9.58 -1.92
N PRO A 193 -11.88 10.20 -3.08
CA PRO A 193 -12.47 11.53 -3.12
C PRO A 193 -13.81 11.56 -2.38
N ASP A 194 -14.12 12.67 -1.71
CA ASP A 194 -15.41 12.85 -1.01
C ASP A 194 -16.62 12.77 -1.98
N THR A 195 -16.39 12.98 -3.29
CA THR A 195 -17.41 12.85 -4.34
C THR A 195 -17.70 11.40 -4.74
N ALA A 196 -16.82 10.45 -4.38
CA ALA A 196 -16.92 9.06 -4.78
C ALA A 196 -18.16 8.37 -4.19
N PHE A 197 -18.79 7.49 -4.97
CA PHE A 197 -19.96 6.73 -4.53
C PHE A 197 -19.71 5.98 -3.21
N TRP A 198 -18.59 5.26 -3.12
CA TRP A 198 -18.25 4.48 -1.92
C TRP A 198 -18.07 5.35 -0.69
N HIS A 199 -17.48 6.55 -0.84
CA HIS A 199 -17.36 7.51 0.26
C HIS A 199 -18.74 7.89 0.81
N LYS A 200 -19.63 8.34 -0.09
CA LYS A 200 -21.02 8.72 0.26
C LYS A 200 -21.81 7.55 0.87
N PHE A 201 -21.58 6.34 0.39
CA PHE A 201 -22.19 5.14 0.94
C PHE A 201 -21.74 4.88 2.39
N PHE A 202 -20.44 4.94 2.67
CA PHE A 202 -19.93 4.79 4.04
C PHE A 202 -20.41 5.92 4.95
N GLU A 203 -20.44 7.16 4.46
CA GLU A 203 -20.95 8.30 5.21
C GLU A 203 -22.44 8.14 5.54
N TYR A 204 -23.25 7.68 4.59
CA TYR A 204 -24.67 7.39 4.81
C TYR A 204 -24.88 6.30 5.86
N LEU A 205 -24.13 5.19 5.76
CA LEU A 205 -24.19 4.13 6.77
C LEU A 205 -23.78 4.68 8.14
N GLU A 206 -22.70 5.43 8.22
CA GLU A 206 -22.25 6.00 9.48
C GLU A 206 -23.30 6.93 10.11
N ARG A 207 -23.90 7.84 9.34
CA ARG A 207 -24.96 8.74 9.82
C ARG A 207 -26.16 7.97 10.38
N LYS A 208 -26.48 6.81 9.82
CA LYS A 208 -27.58 5.96 10.27
C LYS A 208 -27.24 5.12 11.50
N MET A 209 -25.99 4.68 11.61
CA MET A 209 -25.58 3.71 12.63
C MET A 209 -24.85 4.33 13.83
N VAL A 210 -24.22 5.50 13.70
CA VAL A 210 -23.58 6.18 14.83
C VAL A 210 -24.63 7.04 15.54
N ILE A 211 -25.00 6.63 16.75
CA ILE A 211 -25.98 7.34 17.58
C ILE A 211 -25.39 8.66 18.07
N ASP A 212 -24.15 8.59 18.56
CA ASP A 212 -23.42 9.68 19.19
C ASP A 212 -21.91 9.38 19.23
N ILE A 213 -21.11 10.44 19.38
CA ILE A 213 -19.66 10.38 19.61
C ILE A 213 -19.40 10.94 21.00
N ILE A 214 -18.79 10.13 21.87
CA ILE A 214 -18.47 10.49 23.25
C ILE A 214 -16.98 10.80 23.34
N LEU A 215 -16.64 12.03 23.71
CA LEU A 215 -15.29 12.42 24.06
C LEU A 215 -15.05 12.05 25.53
N VAL A 216 -13.92 11.42 25.83
CA VAL A 216 -13.58 11.03 27.20
C VAL A 216 -12.26 11.66 27.59
N ASP A 217 -12.30 12.50 28.62
CA ASP A 217 -11.15 13.22 29.17
C ASP A 217 -10.35 12.32 30.12
N LYS A 218 -9.11 12.73 30.45
CA LYS A 218 -8.20 11.96 31.32
C LYS A 218 -8.79 11.68 32.71
N ASP A 219 -9.60 12.61 33.22
CA ASP A 219 -10.32 12.49 34.49
C ASP A 219 -11.61 11.65 34.39
N ASN A 220 -11.80 10.93 33.26
CA ASN A 220 -12.95 10.09 32.95
C ASN A 220 -14.28 10.87 32.83
N HIS A 221 -14.20 12.20 32.69
CA HIS A 221 -15.34 13.02 32.29
C HIS A 221 -15.75 12.66 30.85
N ARG A 222 -17.06 12.60 30.59
CA ARG A 222 -17.61 12.16 29.30
C ARG A 222 -18.48 13.26 28.72
N PHE A 223 -18.14 13.68 27.51
CA PHE A 223 -18.86 14.71 26.77
C PHE A 223 -19.52 14.12 25.52
N SER A 224 -20.82 14.40 25.33
CA SER A 224 -21.58 13.98 24.14
C SER A 224 -21.46 15.01 23.03
N LEU A 225 -20.99 14.62 21.85
CA LEU A 225 -20.92 15.53 20.70
C LEU A 225 -22.30 16.00 20.24
N LYS A 226 -23.32 15.14 20.35
CA LYS A 226 -24.67 15.46 19.86
C LYS A 226 -25.53 16.22 20.87
N HIS A 227 -25.33 15.97 22.17
CA HIS A 227 -26.20 16.47 23.23
C HIS A 227 -25.50 17.42 24.21
N GLY A 228 -24.17 17.54 24.14
CA GLY A 228 -23.40 18.45 24.98
C GLY A 228 -23.50 19.91 24.54
N ASP A 229 -23.18 20.81 25.46
CA ASP A 229 -23.17 22.24 25.22
C ASP A 229 -21.89 22.68 24.48
N PRO A 230 -21.93 23.71 23.62
CA PRO A 230 -20.77 24.16 22.87
C PRO A 230 -19.57 24.61 23.74
N SER A 231 -19.81 25.14 24.94
CA SER A 231 -18.74 25.55 25.86
C SER A 231 -17.98 24.36 26.44
N GLY A 232 -18.69 23.29 26.81
CA GLY A 232 -18.11 22.05 27.31
C GLY A 232 -17.25 21.36 26.25
N PHE A 233 -17.71 21.35 24.99
CA PHE A 233 -16.98 20.77 23.86
C PHE A 233 -15.55 21.32 23.75
N GLU A 234 -15.41 22.64 23.81
CA GLU A 234 -14.15 23.36 23.66
C GLU A 234 -13.16 23.11 24.81
N SER A 235 -13.68 22.71 25.96
CA SER A 235 -12.90 22.47 27.17
C SER A 235 -12.37 21.04 27.29
N THR A 236 -12.84 20.11 26.46
CA THR A 236 -12.40 18.71 26.48
C THR A 236 -10.92 18.54 26.12
N ASP A 237 -10.27 17.55 26.73
CA ASP A 237 -8.87 17.22 26.48
C ASP A 237 -8.66 16.83 25.01
N VAL A 238 -9.60 16.08 24.44
CA VAL A 238 -9.58 15.67 23.03
C VAL A 238 -9.43 16.87 22.09
N ILE A 239 -10.21 17.94 22.30
CA ILE A 239 -10.19 19.12 21.44
C ILE A 239 -8.90 19.93 21.65
N LYS A 240 -8.44 20.09 22.90
CA LYS A 240 -7.17 20.75 23.22
C LYS A 240 -5.99 20.05 22.57
N ILE A 241 -5.91 18.72 22.69
CA ILE A 241 -4.86 17.90 22.09
C ILE A 241 -4.91 18.00 20.57
N LEU A 242 -6.08 17.87 19.94
CA LEU A 242 -6.19 17.98 18.47
C LEU A 242 -5.77 19.36 17.95
N ARG A 243 -6.00 20.44 18.70
CA ARG A 243 -5.47 21.77 18.39
C ARG A 243 -3.95 21.83 18.45
N GLN A 244 -3.36 21.25 19.49
CA GLN A 244 -1.90 21.17 19.61
C GLN A 244 -1.29 20.35 18.46
N VAL A 245 -1.89 19.21 18.13
CA VAL A 245 -1.49 18.38 16.99
C VAL A 245 -1.61 19.14 15.66
N SER A 246 -2.68 19.91 15.47
CA SER A 246 -2.83 20.81 14.32
C SER A 246 -1.71 21.85 14.25
N GLY A 247 -1.32 22.43 15.39
CA GLY A 247 -0.18 23.33 15.49
C GLY A 247 1.15 22.66 15.11
N ILE A 248 1.39 21.44 15.58
CA ILE A 248 2.57 20.63 15.23
C ILE A 248 2.60 20.35 13.72
N LYS A 249 1.45 19.99 13.12
CA LYS A 249 1.35 19.78 11.66
C LYS A 249 1.70 21.05 10.89
N ASN A 250 1.19 22.19 11.32
CA ASN A 250 1.40 23.48 10.66
C ASN A 250 2.87 23.93 10.70
N LYS A 251 3.65 23.49 11.69
CA LYS A 251 5.11 23.67 11.75
C LYS A 251 5.86 22.75 10.77
N GLY A 252 5.18 21.82 10.11
CA GLY A 252 5.75 20.92 9.11
C GLY A 252 6.18 19.55 9.63
N HIS A 253 5.99 19.27 10.92
CA HIS A 253 6.30 17.98 11.53
C HIS A 253 5.34 16.89 11.04
N ARG A 254 5.87 15.67 10.92
CA ARG A 254 5.06 14.50 10.57
C ARG A 254 4.43 13.92 11.84
N ILE A 255 3.17 13.55 11.73
CA ILE A 255 2.35 13.08 12.84
C ILE A 255 1.84 11.68 12.52
N PHE A 256 1.90 10.79 13.49
CA PHE A 256 1.38 9.43 13.45
C PHE A 256 0.31 9.28 14.52
N PHE A 257 -0.95 9.18 14.11
CA PHE A 257 -2.01 8.69 14.98
C PHE A 257 -1.84 7.19 15.16
N ILE A 258 -1.57 6.75 16.38
CA ILE A 258 -1.35 5.35 16.73
C ILE A 258 -2.44 4.91 17.67
N GLY A 259 -3.15 3.86 17.28
CA GLY A 259 -4.25 3.33 18.07
C GLY A 259 -4.44 1.84 17.92
N HIS A 260 -5.51 1.36 18.53
CA HIS A 260 -6.07 0.04 18.29
C HIS A 260 -7.36 0.15 17.45
N HIS A 261 -7.87 -0.98 16.97
CA HIS A 261 -9.14 -0.97 16.27
C HIS A 261 -10.04 -2.17 16.60
N GLU A 262 -11.31 -1.85 16.82
CA GLU A 262 -12.41 -2.81 16.88
C GLU A 262 -12.94 -3.12 15.46
N GLY A 263 -12.80 -4.36 15.01
CA GLY A 263 -13.30 -4.77 13.69
C GLY A 263 -12.56 -4.14 12.51
N TYR A 264 -13.07 -4.36 11.30
CA TYR A 264 -12.40 -3.91 10.06
C TYR A 264 -12.64 -2.43 9.72
N LEU A 265 -13.59 -1.77 10.39
CA LEU A 265 -13.95 -0.38 10.14
C LEU A 265 -13.34 0.61 11.14
N GLY A 266 -12.65 0.15 12.19
CA GLY A 266 -12.06 1.04 13.18
C GLY A 266 -11.14 2.13 12.59
N PRO A 267 -10.25 1.82 11.62
CA PRO A 267 -9.47 2.85 10.92
C PRO A 267 -10.32 3.95 10.30
N TYR A 268 -11.45 3.57 9.67
CA TYR A 268 -12.37 4.52 9.07
C TYR A 268 -13.01 5.43 10.12
N PHE A 269 -13.42 4.87 11.27
CA PHE A 269 -14.04 5.65 12.33
C PHE A 269 -13.07 6.65 12.97
N VAL A 270 -11.77 6.34 13.10
CA VAL A 270 -10.79 7.31 13.59
C VAL A 270 -10.76 8.55 12.70
N ARG A 271 -10.62 8.34 11.38
CA ARG A 271 -10.67 9.45 10.40
C ARG A 271 -11.98 10.21 10.51
N SER A 272 -13.11 9.52 10.46
CA SER A 272 -14.42 10.17 10.40
C SER A 272 -14.73 10.97 11.67
N VAL A 273 -14.42 10.42 12.85
CA VAL A 273 -14.60 11.11 14.13
C VAL A 273 -13.77 12.39 14.16
N ILE A 274 -12.47 12.32 13.87
CA ILE A 274 -11.60 13.52 13.89
C ILE A 274 -12.08 14.60 12.90
N ARG A 275 -12.57 14.20 11.70
CA ARG A 275 -13.18 15.14 10.73
C ARG A 275 -14.43 15.80 11.30
N LYS A 276 -15.32 15.03 11.94
CA LYS A 276 -16.55 15.54 12.58
C LYS A 276 -16.27 16.49 13.75
N LEU A 277 -15.12 16.37 14.39
CA LEU A 277 -14.65 17.32 15.40
C LEU A 277 -14.05 18.61 14.79
N GLY A 278 -14.03 18.74 13.46
CA GLY A 278 -13.56 19.94 12.75
C GLY A 278 -12.11 19.91 12.29
N PHE A 279 -11.40 18.79 12.47
CA PHE A 279 -9.97 18.67 12.16
C PHE A 279 -9.72 17.98 10.81
N ASP A 280 -10.38 18.47 9.76
CA ASP A 280 -10.18 17.98 8.38
C ASP A 280 -8.71 18.08 7.95
N ASN A 281 -7.98 19.08 8.42
CA ASN A 281 -6.56 19.23 8.11
C ASN A 281 -5.70 18.08 8.64
N LEU A 282 -6.15 17.30 9.63
CA LEU A 282 -5.38 16.18 10.19
C LEU A 282 -5.68 14.86 9.47
N THR A 283 -6.91 14.66 8.98
CA THR A 283 -7.37 13.33 8.55
C THR A 283 -8.04 13.27 7.18
N LYS A 284 -8.30 14.40 6.49
CA LYS A 284 -8.94 14.39 5.17
C LYS A 284 -8.13 13.58 4.14
N ASN A 285 -6.83 13.83 4.07
CA ASN A 285 -5.87 13.18 3.17
C ASN A 285 -4.83 12.36 3.95
N CYS A 286 -5.17 11.84 5.13
CA CYS A 286 -4.18 11.10 5.90
C CYS A 286 -3.66 9.88 5.14
N ASN A 287 -2.44 9.48 5.47
CA ASN A 287 -1.77 8.31 4.96
C ASN A 287 -2.10 7.14 5.89
N THR A 288 -2.36 5.95 5.36
CA THR A 288 -2.63 4.75 6.15
C THR A 288 -1.81 3.59 5.63
N ILE A 289 -1.27 2.80 6.55
CA ILE A 289 -0.49 1.62 6.20
C ILE A 289 -1.42 0.41 6.19
N VAL A 290 -1.40 -0.36 5.11
CA VAL A 290 -2.30 -1.50 4.91
C VAL A 290 -1.57 -2.74 4.45
N GLY A 291 -2.01 -3.88 4.96
CA GLY A 291 -1.55 -5.18 4.49
C GLY A 291 -2.14 -5.54 3.11
N PRO A 292 -1.55 -6.51 2.39
CA PRO A 292 -1.91 -6.79 1.00
C PRO A 292 -3.36 -7.28 0.85
N ARG A 293 -3.89 -7.96 1.87
CA ARG A 293 -5.30 -8.40 1.91
C ARG A 293 -6.29 -7.25 1.73
N MET A 294 -6.00 -6.05 2.23
CA MET A 294 -6.91 -4.91 2.10
C MET A 294 -7.06 -4.45 0.64
N LEU A 295 -6.15 -4.88 -0.24
CA LEU A 295 -6.14 -4.54 -1.65
C LEU A 295 -6.69 -5.67 -2.53
N SER A 296 -7.19 -6.77 -1.93
CA SER A 296 -7.59 -7.96 -2.69
C SER A 296 -8.97 -7.92 -3.31
N ASN A 297 -9.87 -7.08 -2.80
CA ASN A 297 -11.22 -6.94 -3.35
C ASN A 297 -11.71 -5.48 -3.32
N VAL A 298 -12.72 -5.17 -4.14
CA VAL A 298 -13.27 -3.82 -4.31
C VAL A 298 -13.70 -3.21 -2.97
N VAL A 299 -14.41 -3.97 -2.14
CA VAL A 299 -15.00 -3.46 -0.90
C VAL A 299 -13.93 -3.13 0.14
N LEU A 300 -12.96 -4.02 0.34
CA LEU A 300 -11.84 -3.81 1.25
C LEU A 300 -10.94 -2.67 0.76
N ARG A 301 -10.65 -2.63 -0.54
CA ARG A 301 -9.81 -1.59 -1.13
C ARG A 301 -10.47 -0.22 -0.99
N ASN A 302 -11.75 -0.11 -1.31
CA ASN A 302 -12.49 1.15 -1.17
C ASN A 302 -12.73 1.50 0.30
N GLY A 303 -13.00 0.52 1.16
CA GLY A 303 -13.09 0.74 2.61
C GLY A 303 -11.78 1.29 3.17
N ALA A 304 -10.65 0.69 2.82
CA ALA A 304 -9.32 1.17 3.19
C ALA A 304 -9.03 2.55 2.58
N ALA A 305 -9.27 2.76 1.29
CA ALA A 305 -9.03 4.04 0.64
C ALA A 305 -9.95 5.14 1.19
N ASN A 306 -11.08 4.79 1.82
CA ASN A 306 -11.91 5.74 2.56
C ASN A 306 -11.27 6.16 3.90
N VAL A 307 -10.25 5.44 4.36
CA VAL A 307 -9.45 5.80 5.54
C VAL A 307 -8.34 6.78 5.16
N GLY A 308 -7.70 6.62 4.01
CA GLY A 308 -6.55 7.45 3.64
C GLY A 308 -5.82 6.97 2.40
N ASN A 309 -4.70 7.62 2.08
CA ASN A 309 -3.78 7.17 1.05
C ASN A 309 -3.10 5.87 1.52
N LEU A 310 -3.17 4.82 0.72
CA LEU A 310 -2.75 3.48 1.12
C LEU A 310 -1.27 3.26 0.81
N PHE A 311 -0.52 2.93 1.86
CA PHE A 311 0.88 2.53 1.82
C PHE A 311 0.97 1.02 2.08
N ILE A 312 1.54 0.26 1.15
CA ILE A 312 1.60 -1.21 1.27
C ILE A 312 2.63 -1.62 2.31
N THR A 313 2.24 -2.48 3.24
CA THR A 313 3.17 -3.22 4.09
C THR A 313 3.03 -4.73 3.90
N VAL A 314 4.08 -5.46 4.25
CA VAL A 314 4.07 -6.93 4.29
C VAL A 314 4.36 -7.38 5.72
N PRO A 315 3.48 -8.20 6.32
CA PRO A 315 3.73 -8.72 7.66
C PRO A 315 4.98 -9.61 7.69
N SER A 316 5.60 -9.71 8.86
CA SER A 316 6.74 -10.62 9.05
C SER A 316 6.33 -12.05 8.71
N GLN A 317 7.19 -12.74 7.95
CA GLN A 317 6.97 -14.17 7.65
C GLN A 317 7.03 -15.04 8.92
N LYS A 318 7.70 -14.56 9.98
CA LYS A 318 7.72 -15.21 11.30
C LYS A 318 6.33 -15.21 11.97
N THR A 319 5.52 -14.18 11.74
CA THR A 319 4.22 -14.01 12.39
C THR A 319 3.04 -14.38 11.51
N THR A 320 3.19 -14.23 10.19
CA THR A 320 2.16 -14.55 9.19
C THR A 320 2.85 -14.96 7.90
N SER A 321 3.10 -16.26 7.75
CA SER A 321 3.74 -16.81 6.56
C SER A 321 2.82 -16.71 5.36
N ILE A 322 3.35 -16.14 4.27
CA ILE A 322 2.72 -16.19 2.95
C ILE A 322 3.06 -17.56 2.38
N LYS A 323 2.05 -18.41 2.27
CA LYS A 323 2.25 -19.81 1.87
C LYS A 323 2.61 -19.94 0.39
N THR A 324 2.15 -18.99 -0.41
CA THR A 324 2.34 -19.04 -1.86
C THR A 324 3.76 -18.66 -2.26
N THR A 325 4.50 -19.63 -2.81
CA THR A 325 5.92 -19.48 -3.16
C THR A 325 6.16 -18.36 -4.17
N GLY A 326 7.19 -17.56 -3.95
CA GLY A 326 7.57 -16.45 -4.85
C GLY A 326 6.68 -15.19 -4.77
N LEU A 327 5.55 -15.21 -4.06
CA LEU A 327 4.71 -14.03 -3.86
C LEU A 327 5.29 -13.08 -2.79
N ALA A 328 5.77 -13.65 -1.68
CA ALA A 328 6.37 -12.89 -0.58
C ALA A 328 7.51 -11.93 -0.99
N PRO A 329 8.52 -12.34 -1.79
CA PRO A 329 9.60 -11.42 -2.19
C PRO A 329 9.09 -10.24 -3.03
N GLU A 330 8.12 -10.47 -3.93
CA GLU A 330 7.55 -9.39 -4.77
C GLU A 330 6.75 -8.39 -3.95
N LEU A 331 5.93 -8.86 -3.01
CA LEU A 331 5.23 -7.97 -2.07
C LEU A 331 6.23 -7.21 -1.18
N LYS A 332 7.33 -7.84 -0.76
CA LYS A 332 8.39 -7.19 0.02
C LYS A 332 9.07 -6.07 -0.76
N LYS A 333 9.24 -6.18 -2.09
CA LYS A 333 9.75 -5.08 -2.93
C LYS A 333 8.83 -3.86 -2.84
N ALA A 334 7.52 -4.04 -3.01
CA ALA A 334 6.54 -2.96 -2.88
C ALA A 334 6.50 -2.35 -1.47
N ALA A 335 6.56 -3.18 -0.43
CA ALA A 335 6.60 -2.70 0.95
C ALA A 335 7.90 -1.95 1.29
N ARG A 336 9.06 -2.38 0.76
CA ARG A 336 10.33 -1.66 0.93
C ARG A 336 10.29 -0.28 0.30
N ARG A 337 9.73 -0.13 -0.91
CA ARG A 337 9.52 1.18 -1.55
C ARG A 337 8.66 2.09 -0.68
N THR A 338 7.55 1.55 -0.21
CA THR A 338 6.62 2.24 0.70
C THR A 338 7.33 2.69 1.99
N GLN A 339 8.09 1.81 2.63
CA GLN A 339 8.86 2.11 3.83
C GLN A 339 9.91 3.20 3.57
N CYS A 340 10.64 3.14 2.46
CA CYS A 340 11.61 4.18 2.10
C CYS A 340 10.93 5.55 1.94
N LEU A 341 9.80 5.61 1.22
CA LEU A 341 9.03 6.84 1.05
C LEU A 341 8.56 7.41 2.39
N ILE A 342 7.99 6.57 3.26
CA ILE A 342 7.58 6.98 4.61
C ILE A 342 8.79 7.43 5.44
N LYS A 343 9.97 6.84 5.25
CA LYS A 343 11.20 7.14 6.00
C LYS A 343 12.13 8.19 5.37
N PHE A 344 11.73 8.87 4.29
CA PHE A 344 12.58 9.89 3.66
C PHE A 344 12.83 11.14 4.50
N PRO A 345 14.08 11.41 4.95
CA PRO A 345 14.42 12.58 5.79
C PRO A 345 13.94 13.89 5.15
N ASP A 346 13.77 14.95 5.95
CA ASP A 346 13.25 16.23 5.47
C ASP A 346 14.03 16.79 4.27
N ALA A 347 15.34 16.59 4.28
CA ALA A 347 16.24 16.85 3.14
C ALA A 347 15.77 16.16 1.84
N CYS A 348 15.40 14.87 1.91
CA CYS A 348 14.89 14.13 0.76
C CYS A 348 13.49 14.60 0.35
N LEU A 349 12.61 14.94 1.31
CA LEU A 349 11.29 15.51 1.01
C LEU A 349 11.41 16.86 0.28
N TYR A 350 12.43 17.66 0.64
CA TYR A 350 12.75 18.89 -0.07
C TYR A 350 13.18 18.61 -1.52
N LEU A 351 14.05 17.63 -1.76
CA LEU A 351 14.44 17.23 -3.11
C LEU A 351 13.23 16.79 -3.95
N ILE A 352 12.31 16.02 -3.38
CA ILE A 352 11.05 15.64 -4.06
C ILE A 352 10.19 16.86 -4.39
N LYS A 353 10.16 17.86 -3.51
CA LYS A 353 9.45 19.12 -3.76
C LYS A 353 10.06 19.89 -4.93
N LYS A 354 11.40 19.97 -5.00
CA LYS A 354 12.13 20.78 -6.00
C LYS A 354 12.24 20.11 -7.36
N LEU A 355 12.56 18.82 -7.39
CA LEU A 355 12.92 18.10 -8.61
C LEU A 355 11.71 17.52 -9.34
N LYS A 356 11.93 17.18 -10.61
CA LYS A 356 11.06 16.29 -11.38
C LYS A 356 11.47 14.84 -11.14
N PHE A 357 10.62 13.90 -11.54
CA PHE A 357 10.81 12.48 -11.30
C PHE A 357 12.15 11.95 -11.84
N ASP A 358 12.48 12.23 -13.11
CA ASP A 358 13.71 11.73 -13.73
C ASP A 358 14.97 12.31 -13.09
N ASP A 359 14.96 13.61 -12.77
CA ASP A 359 16.07 14.28 -12.12
C ASP A 359 16.28 13.74 -10.70
N PHE A 360 15.19 13.51 -9.97
CA PHE A 360 15.23 12.91 -8.64
C PHE A 360 15.85 11.51 -8.67
N LYS A 361 15.52 10.67 -9.66
CA LYS A 361 16.12 9.34 -9.79
C LYS A 361 17.63 9.40 -10.05
N LYS A 362 18.07 10.32 -10.92
CA LYS A 362 19.50 10.52 -11.19
C LYS A 362 20.25 10.98 -9.93
N VAL A 363 19.69 11.94 -9.20
CA VAL A 363 20.27 12.44 -7.94
C VAL A 363 20.39 11.35 -6.87
N LEU A 364 19.46 10.40 -6.80
CA LEU A 364 19.59 9.27 -5.87
C LEU A 364 20.65 8.23 -6.27
N GLN A 365 21.08 8.22 -7.53
CA GLN A 365 22.06 7.28 -8.06
C GLN A 365 23.49 7.85 -8.05
N ASP A 366 23.62 9.17 -8.08
CA ASP A 366 24.90 9.88 -8.19
C ASP A 366 25.08 10.82 -6.99
N LEU A 367 26.05 10.48 -6.14
CA LEU A 367 26.34 11.25 -4.92
C LEU A 367 26.92 12.64 -5.21
N ASP A 368 27.58 12.83 -6.35
CA ASP A 368 28.13 14.14 -6.73
C ASP A 368 27.00 15.08 -7.16
N LEU A 369 26.01 14.56 -7.89
CA LEU A 369 24.78 15.31 -8.20
C LEU A 369 23.94 15.57 -6.95
N LEU A 370 23.96 14.65 -5.97
CA LEU A 370 23.31 14.86 -4.67
C LEU A 370 23.93 16.05 -3.93
N ASP A 371 25.26 16.14 -3.89
CA ASP A 371 25.95 17.25 -3.24
C ASP A 371 25.56 18.58 -3.87
N GLN A 372 25.65 18.70 -5.20
CA GLN A 372 25.24 19.91 -5.94
C GLN A 372 23.78 20.30 -5.68
N ASN A 373 22.87 19.32 -5.57
CA ASN A 373 21.46 19.58 -5.35
C ASN A 373 21.09 19.83 -3.88
N THR A 374 22.05 19.62 -2.97
CA THR A 374 21.89 19.83 -1.52
C THR A 374 22.82 20.91 -0.99
N ASP A 375 23.49 21.69 -1.83
CA ASP A 375 24.51 22.69 -1.44
C ASP A 375 24.10 23.66 -0.33
N PHE A 376 22.80 23.98 -0.25
CA PHE A 376 22.21 24.85 0.75
C PHE A 376 22.04 24.21 2.15
N MET A 377 22.17 22.89 2.27
CA MET A 377 22.09 22.15 3.53
C MET A 377 23.43 22.24 4.27
N ASP A 378 23.36 22.14 5.60
CA ASP A 378 24.57 22.02 6.40
C ASP A 378 25.26 20.66 6.17
N LEU A 379 26.49 20.53 6.67
CA LEU A 379 27.28 19.32 6.47
C LEU A 379 26.67 18.11 7.20
N GLU A 380 26.02 18.34 8.35
CA GLU A 380 25.44 17.28 9.17
C GLU A 380 24.21 16.66 8.49
N GLU A 381 23.30 17.47 7.97
CA GLU A 381 22.12 17.04 7.21
C GLU A 381 22.51 16.30 5.93
N LYS A 382 23.55 16.78 5.22
CA LYS A 382 24.08 16.09 4.03
C LYS A 382 24.62 14.71 4.36
N GLU A 383 25.45 14.60 5.40
CA GLU A 383 26.00 13.31 5.82
C GLU A 383 24.93 12.36 6.36
N ALA A 384 23.93 12.88 7.07
CA ALA A 384 22.76 12.11 7.50
C ALA A 384 21.96 11.59 6.30
N LEU A 385 21.76 12.41 5.26
CA LEU A 385 21.09 12.01 4.02
C LEU A 385 21.88 10.93 3.26
N LYS A 386 23.20 11.11 3.09
CA LYS A 386 24.07 10.12 2.45
C LYS A 386 24.06 8.79 3.21
N THR A 387 24.15 8.85 4.53
CA THR A 387 24.07 7.69 5.41
C THR A 387 22.73 6.98 5.28
N PHE A 388 21.63 7.73 5.24
CA PHE A 388 20.29 7.18 5.02
C PHE A 388 20.19 6.47 3.66
N ILE A 389 20.67 7.10 2.58
CA ILE A 389 20.64 6.54 1.22
C ILE A 389 21.41 5.22 1.15
N ARG A 390 22.60 5.17 1.74
CA ARG A 390 23.44 3.95 1.78
C ARG A 390 22.82 2.85 2.64
N ASN A 391 22.46 3.15 3.89
CA ASN A 391 21.97 2.16 4.86
C ASN A 391 20.64 1.53 4.44
N ASN A 392 19.78 2.27 3.72
CA ASN A 392 18.48 1.78 3.27
C ASN A 392 18.48 1.33 1.81
N GLN A 393 19.64 1.31 1.14
CA GLN A 393 19.78 0.94 -0.29
C GLN A 393 18.79 1.71 -1.18
N VAL A 394 18.61 3.00 -0.90
CA VAL A 394 17.54 3.82 -1.49
C VAL A 394 17.67 3.86 -3.01
N SER A 395 18.89 3.97 -3.54
CA SER A 395 19.14 3.95 -4.98
C SER A 395 18.53 2.71 -5.64
N GLN A 396 18.79 1.52 -5.10
CA GLN A 396 18.26 0.25 -5.61
C GLN A 396 16.74 0.14 -5.40
N VAL A 397 16.23 0.48 -4.22
CA VAL A 397 14.80 0.35 -3.90
C VAL A 397 13.94 1.28 -4.77
N MET A 398 14.44 2.49 -5.05
CA MET A 398 13.70 3.52 -5.78
C MET A 398 13.85 3.43 -7.30
N MET A 399 14.68 2.53 -7.84
CA MET A 399 14.78 2.28 -9.28
C MET A 399 13.44 1.88 -9.90
N ASP A 400 12.62 1.12 -9.17
CA ASP A 400 11.30 0.66 -9.64
C ASP A 400 10.16 1.62 -9.27
N LEU A 401 10.46 2.75 -8.62
CA LEU A 401 9.43 3.74 -8.31
C LEU A 401 8.80 4.24 -9.62
N GLN A 402 7.48 4.27 -9.66
CA GLN A 402 6.70 4.80 -10.78
C GLN A 402 6.49 6.30 -10.64
N GLU A 403 6.49 7.04 -11.76
CA GLU A 403 6.25 8.50 -11.78
C GLU A 403 4.90 8.88 -11.14
N LYS A 404 3.88 8.02 -11.32
CA LYS A 404 2.56 8.21 -10.70
C LYS A 404 2.62 8.16 -9.18
N ASP A 405 3.43 7.25 -8.61
CA ASP A 405 3.61 7.17 -7.15
C ASP A 405 4.44 8.35 -6.65
N TYR A 406 5.47 8.76 -7.40
CA TYR A 406 6.26 9.96 -7.09
C TYR A 406 5.38 11.21 -7.01
N THR A 407 4.54 11.42 -8.03
CA THR A 407 3.65 12.58 -8.13
C THR A 407 2.61 12.58 -7.02
N LEU A 408 2.03 11.41 -6.71
CA LEU A 408 1.08 11.27 -5.61
C LEU A 408 1.75 11.53 -4.25
N PHE A 409 2.94 10.95 -4.04
CA PHE A 409 3.71 11.17 -2.80
C PHE A 409 4.03 12.63 -2.59
N LYS A 410 4.48 13.34 -3.64
CA LYS A 410 4.76 14.78 -3.59
C LYS A 410 3.58 15.62 -3.08
N GLN A 411 2.34 15.20 -3.33
CA GLN A 411 1.12 15.89 -2.89
C GLN A 411 0.77 15.60 -1.42
N MET A 412 1.17 14.46 -0.88
CA MET A 412 0.69 13.97 0.42
C MET A 412 1.79 13.67 1.46
N MET A 413 3.07 13.87 1.12
CA MET A 413 4.22 13.56 1.99
C MET A 413 4.26 14.31 3.33
N ARG A 414 3.43 15.36 3.48
CA ARG A 414 3.24 16.15 4.72
C ARG A 414 1.91 15.87 5.42
N GLU A 415 1.12 14.92 4.93
CA GLU A 415 -0.13 14.52 5.58
C GLU A 415 0.15 13.56 6.75
N CYS A 416 -0.74 13.59 7.76
CA CYS A 416 -0.62 12.74 8.94
C CYS A 416 -0.75 11.26 8.56
N PHE A 417 -0.13 10.39 9.33
CA PHE A 417 -0.26 8.94 9.21
C PHE A 417 -1.26 8.42 10.24
N LEU A 418 -2.05 7.43 9.84
CA LEU A 418 -2.89 6.63 10.71
C LEU A 418 -2.35 5.20 10.70
N MET A 419 -1.98 4.70 11.88
CA MET A 419 -1.34 3.41 12.04
C MET A 419 -1.99 2.61 13.17
N PHE A 420 -2.30 1.35 12.87
CA PHE A 420 -2.76 0.37 13.84
C PHE A 420 -1.72 -0.75 13.85
N PRO A 421 -0.77 -0.73 14.80
CA PRO A 421 0.36 -1.64 14.79
C PRO A 421 -0.04 -3.08 15.17
N GLU A 422 -1.26 -3.26 15.69
CA GLU A 422 -1.88 -4.56 15.79
C GLU A 422 -2.08 -5.18 14.40
N GLY A 423 -1.37 -6.27 14.12
CA GLY A 423 -1.54 -7.04 12.87
C GLY A 423 -2.91 -7.73 12.74
N SER A 424 -3.77 -7.59 13.75
CA SER A 424 -5.11 -8.15 13.82
C SER A 424 -6.03 -7.25 14.64
N ARG A 425 -7.35 -7.31 14.41
CA ARG A 425 -8.32 -6.57 15.23
C ARG A 425 -8.25 -6.93 16.72
N SER A 426 -8.46 -5.92 17.57
CA SER A 426 -8.77 -6.11 18.98
C SER A 426 -10.04 -6.94 19.16
N VAL A 427 -10.10 -7.72 20.25
CA VAL A 427 -11.23 -8.60 20.57
C VAL A 427 -12.14 -7.92 21.59
N VAL A 428 -13.44 -8.02 21.38
CA VAL A 428 -14.42 -7.63 22.39
C VAL A 428 -14.70 -8.85 23.26
N ASP A 429 -14.40 -8.72 24.54
CA ASP A 429 -14.63 -9.75 25.54
C ASP A 429 -16.11 -9.86 25.91
N PRO A 430 -16.56 -10.97 26.54
CA PRO A 430 -17.95 -11.13 26.95
C PRO A 430 -18.46 -10.05 27.90
N ASP A 431 -17.55 -9.46 28.69
CA ASP A 431 -17.85 -8.33 29.60
C ASP A 431 -17.95 -6.97 28.87
N GLY A 432 -17.76 -6.95 27.55
CA GLY A 432 -17.79 -5.75 26.71
C GLY A 432 -16.48 -4.95 26.72
N SER A 433 -15.46 -5.40 27.44
CA SER A 433 -14.12 -4.80 27.37
C SER A 433 -13.41 -5.15 26.07
N VAL A 434 -12.39 -4.37 25.72
CA VAL A 434 -11.63 -4.50 24.48
C VAL A 434 -10.23 -4.96 24.81
N SER A 435 -9.85 -6.09 24.26
CA SER A 435 -8.53 -6.69 24.46
C SER A 435 -7.66 -6.48 23.24
N ILE A 436 -6.63 -5.65 23.41
CA ILE A 436 -5.53 -5.46 22.47
C ILE A 436 -4.66 -6.72 22.51
N LYS A 437 -4.45 -7.30 21.33
CA LYS A 437 -3.64 -8.51 21.13
C LYS A 437 -2.17 -8.17 20.88
N TYR A 438 -1.43 -9.17 20.41
CA TYR A 438 -0.06 -9.06 19.93
C TYR A 438 0.16 -7.82 19.04
N VAL A 439 1.09 -6.97 19.49
CA VAL A 439 1.66 -5.86 18.72
C VAL A 439 3.13 -6.15 18.48
N ASN A 440 3.59 -5.96 17.24
CA ASN A 440 5.02 -6.04 16.95
C ASN A 440 5.64 -4.63 17.12
N PRO A 441 6.46 -4.38 18.16
CA PRO A 441 6.98 -3.05 18.45
C PRO A 441 7.89 -2.48 17.36
N MET A 442 8.34 -3.31 16.42
CA MET A 442 9.15 -2.92 15.25
C MET A 442 8.50 -1.83 14.38
N TYR A 443 7.20 -1.55 14.52
CA TYR A 443 6.54 -0.47 13.80
C TYR A 443 7.20 0.90 14.04
N VAL A 444 7.73 1.17 15.23
CA VAL A 444 8.43 2.43 15.55
C VAL A 444 9.65 2.57 14.63
N LYS A 445 10.57 1.59 14.69
CA LYS A 445 11.78 1.57 13.87
C LYS A 445 11.52 1.47 12.37
N ALA A 446 10.44 0.78 11.98
CA ALA A 446 10.11 0.51 10.58
C ALA A 446 9.50 1.71 9.84
N TYR A 447 8.84 2.64 10.54
CA TYR A 447 8.08 3.72 9.88
C TYR A 447 8.41 5.13 10.40
N MET A 448 8.92 5.25 11.62
CA MET A 448 9.15 6.55 12.25
C MET A 448 10.63 6.92 12.21
N ARG A 449 10.88 8.20 12.47
CA ARG A 449 12.19 8.83 12.54
C ARG A 449 12.22 9.82 13.69
N THR A 450 13.41 10.16 14.13
CA THR A 450 13.62 11.21 15.13
C THR A 450 12.95 12.52 14.68
N GLY A 451 12.23 13.17 15.58
CA GLY A 451 11.46 14.40 15.32
C GLY A 451 10.05 14.17 14.75
N ASP A 452 9.62 12.92 14.54
CA ASP A 452 8.21 12.60 14.31
C ASP A 452 7.40 12.76 15.59
N TYR A 453 6.08 12.93 15.47
CA TYR A 453 5.18 12.95 16.63
C TYR A 453 4.20 11.78 16.60
N ILE A 454 4.11 11.05 17.70
CA ILE A 454 3.10 10.02 17.95
C ILE A 454 1.94 10.66 18.70
N VAL A 455 0.72 10.43 18.22
CA VAL A 455 -0.52 10.81 18.91
C VAL A 455 -1.23 9.52 19.33
N PRO A 456 -1.13 9.12 20.60
CA PRO A 456 -1.86 7.97 21.12
C PRO A 456 -3.37 8.23 21.05
N ILE A 457 -4.11 7.34 20.39
CA ILE A 457 -5.56 7.42 20.25
C ILE A 457 -6.23 6.11 20.64
N ASN A 458 -7.26 6.22 21.47
CA ASN A 458 -8.12 5.11 21.86
C ASN A 458 -9.54 5.35 21.30
N LEU A 459 -9.96 4.52 20.35
CA LEU A 459 -11.30 4.55 19.77
C LEU A 459 -12.00 3.20 19.98
N VAL A 460 -13.19 3.24 20.57
CA VAL A 460 -14.01 2.05 20.88
C VAL A 460 -15.47 2.24 20.41
N GLY A 461 -16.22 1.13 20.34
CA GLY A 461 -17.63 1.09 19.92
C GLY A 461 -17.83 0.75 18.43
N GLY A 462 -16.76 0.74 17.63
CA GLY A 462 -16.82 0.44 16.20
C GLY A 462 -17.29 -0.98 15.88
N SER A 463 -16.97 -1.98 16.72
CA SER A 463 -17.45 -3.35 16.49
C SER A 463 -18.93 -3.54 16.79
N ASP A 464 -19.51 -2.69 17.64
CA ASP A 464 -20.93 -2.79 18.00
C ASP A 464 -21.81 -2.44 16.81
N ILE A 465 -21.31 -1.56 15.94
CA ILE A 465 -21.93 -1.23 14.65
C ILE A 465 -21.96 -2.45 13.74
N ALA A 466 -20.87 -3.23 13.69
CA ALA A 466 -20.69 -4.34 12.76
C ALA A 466 -20.79 -5.73 13.43
N ARG A 467 -21.72 -5.90 14.38
CA ARG A 467 -21.89 -7.17 15.12
C ARG A 467 -22.69 -8.20 14.29
N GLY A 468 -21.98 -9.06 13.57
CA GLY A 468 -22.55 -10.14 12.76
C GLY A 468 -22.95 -9.67 11.35
N TRP A 469 -24.05 -10.19 10.81
CA TRP A 469 -24.52 -9.87 9.46
C TRP A 469 -25.35 -8.57 9.37
N ARG A 470 -25.73 -7.98 10.51
CA ARG A 470 -26.59 -6.79 10.56
C ARG A 470 -25.84 -5.65 11.22
N LEU A 471 -25.98 -4.45 10.64
CA LEU A 471 -25.51 -3.23 11.27
C LEU A 471 -26.43 -2.87 12.43
N ARG A 472 -25.87 -2.44 13.58
CA ARG A 472 -26.64 -1.98 14.73
C ARG A 472 -26.27 -0.55 15.15
N PRO A 473 -27.21 0.28 15.59
CA PRO A 473 -26.86 1.60 16.07
C PRO A 473 -25.99 1.51 17.32
N ALA A 474 -24.90 2.29 17.40
CA ALA A 474 -24.00 2.30 18.54
C ALA A 474 -23.39 3.67 18.80
N LYS A 475 -22.80 3.84 19.99
CA LYS A 475 -22.01 5.02 20.35
C LYS A 475 -20.53 4.74 20.09
N LEU A 476 -19.81 5.74 19.61
CA LEU A 476 -18.35 5.71 19.50
C LEU A 476 -17.76 6.49 20.67
N GLY A 477 -16.68 5.98 21.25
CA GLY A 477 -15.94 6.68 22.30
C GLY A 477 -14.52 6.95 21.84
N ILE A 478 -14.04 8.18 22.04
CA ILE A 478 -12.70 8.62 21.66
C ILE A 478 -12.00 9.30 22.83
N SER A 479 -10.74 8.96 23.02
CA SER A 479 -9.80 9.64 23.91
C SER A 479 -8.42 9.71 23.26
N LEU A 480 -7.64 10.73 23.59
CA LEU A 480 -6.28 10.95 23.10
C LEU A 480 -5.35 11.25 24.27
N ASP A 481 -4.06 10.93 24.10
CA ASP A 481 -2.99 11.45 24.97
C ASP A 481 -2.23 12.57 24.25
N GLU A 482 -1.42 13.29 25.01
CA GLU A 482 -0.52 14.32 24.49
C GLU A 482 0.42 13.75 23.41
N PRO A 483 0.74 14.53 22.36
CA PRO A 483 1.67 14.11 21.34
C PRO A 483 3.08 13.90 21.92
N VAL A 484 3.71 12.79 21.55
CA VAL A 484 5.05 12.40 22.01
C VAL A 484 6.01 12.51 20.84
N GLU A 485 7.10 13.23 21.01
CA GLU A 485 8.16 13.29 20.00
C GLU A 485 8.96 11.98 19.98
N VAL A 486 9.19 11.45 18.78
CA VAL A 486 10.02 10.28 18.55
C VAL A 486 11.48 10.68 18.75
N THR A 487 12.14 10.11 19.75
CA THR A 487 13.57 10.31 20.02
C THR A 487 14.40 9.18 19.41
N GLN A 488 15.72 9.40 19.31
CA GLN A 488 16.65 8.36 18.89
C GLN A 488 16.64 7.17 19.86
N GLU A 489 16.59 7.43 21.17
CA GLU A 489 16.44 6.41 22.21
C GLU A 489 15.21 5.52 21.98
N MET A 490 14.10 6.12 21.54
CA MET A 490 12.86 5.40 21.25
C MET A 490 12.98 4.49 20.02
N ILE A 491 13.84 4.83 19.06
CA ILE A 491 14.13 4.01 17.88
C ILE A 491 15.11 2.87 18.23
N ASP A 492 16.08 3.14 19.10
CA ASP A 492 17.10 2.17 19.50
C ASP A 492 16.55 1.13 20.48
N HIS A 493 15.66 1.53 21.39
CA HIS A 493 14.95 0.67 22.34
C HIS A 493 13.50 0.40 21.91
N TYR A 494 13.26 0.28 20.60
CA TYR A 494 11.92 0.18 20.05
C TYR A 494 11.12 -1.00 20.62
N GLU A 495 11.76 -2.10 21.01
CA GLU A 495 11.12 -3.28 21.61
C GLU A 495 10.33 -2.93 22.86
N THR A 496 10.84 -2.01 23.69
CA THR A 496 10.18 -1.56 24.92
C THR A 496 9.30 -0.35 24.64
N GLU A 497 9.83 0.65 23.93
CA GLU A 497 9.13 1.91 23.72
C GLU A 497 7.90 1.78 22.81
N GLY A 498 7.97 0.91 21.80
CA GLY A 498 6.82 0.58 20.97
C GLY A 498 5.67 -0.05 21.75
N LEU A 499 5.97 -0.80 22.83
CA LEU A 499 4.96 -1.35 23.75
C LEU A 499 4.48 -0.30 24.75
N ASN A 500 5.34 0.60 25.23
CA ASN A 500 4.95 1.73 26.09
C ASN A 500 3.87 2.59 25.45
N VAL A 501 3.99 2.88 24.15
CA VAL A 501 2.94 3.59 23.40
C VAL A 501 1.60 2.86 23.50
N MET A 502 1.59 1.53 23.35
CA MET A 502 0.36 0.73 23.45
C MET A 502 -0.19 0.69 24.88
N ARG A 503 0.67 0.67 25.90
CA ARG A 503 0.26 0.80 27.32
C ARG A 503 -0.44 2.12 27.56
N ARG A 504 0.11 3.23 27.04
CA ARG A 504 -0.52 4.57 27.13
C ARG A 504 -1.89 4.56 26.47
N ILE A 505 -2.01 4.00 25.26
CA ILE A 505 -3.29 3.87 24.56
C ILE A 505 -4.31 3.08 25.38
N ALA A 506 -3.91 1.93 25.95
CA ALA A 506 -4.81 1.08 26.74
C ALA A 506 -5.22 1.72 28.07
N ALA A 507 -4.37 2.56 28.65
CA ALA A 507 -4.63 3.29 29.90
C ALA A 507 -5.59 4.47 29.71
N LEU A 508 -5.79 4.95 28.47
CA LEU A 508 -6.70 6.06 28.20
C LEU A 508 -8.15 5.68 28.61
N PRO A 509 -8.84 6.54 29.38
CA PRO A 509 -10.23 6.30 29.74
C PRO A 509 -11.12 6.34 28.51
N ASN A 510 -12.14 5.50 28.48
CA ASN A 510 -13.10 5.46 27.37
C ASN A 510 -14.45 4.89 27.80
N ILE A 511 -15.44 4.87 26.90
CA ILE A 511 -16.77 4.28 27.14
C ILE A 511 -16.72 2.76 27.33
N LYS A 512 -15.64 2.12 26.88
CA LYS A 512 -15.30 0.71 27.14
C LYS A 512 -13.90 0.64 27.72
N LYS A 513 -13.68 -0.29 28.64
CA LYS A 513 -12.35 -0.57 29.19
C LYS A 513 -11.49 -1.26 28.13
N VAL A 514 -10.29 -0.77 27.92
CA VAL A 514 -9.30 -1.40 27.03
C VAL A 514 -8.24 -2.10 27.89
N ARG A 515 -7.82 -3.29 27.48
CA ARG A 515 -6.79 -4.11 28.16
C ARG A 515 -5.72 -4.47 27.14
N PHE A 516 -4.45 -4.30 27.51
CA PHE A 516 -3.33 -4.74 26.70
C PHE A 516 -2.75 -6.03 27.28
N HIS A 517 -2.79 -7.12 26.50
CA HIS A 517 -2.26 -8.42 26.93
C HIS A 517 -0.85 -8.64 26.36
N GLU A 518 0.15 -8.32 27.16
CA GLU A 518 1.57 -8.39 26.77
C GLU A 518 2.10 -9.83 26.68
N ASP A 519 1.53 -10.75 27.46
CA ASP A 519 2.00 -12.14 27.59
C ASP A 519 1.94 -12.94 26.27
N LEU A 520 1.15 -12.47 25.29
CA LEU A 520 1.07 -13.05 23.95
C LEU A 520 2.29 -12.73 23.07
N TYR A 521 3.08 -11.70 23.43
CA TYR A 521 4.33 -11.34 22.74
C TYR A 521 5.48 -12.28 23.15
N VAL A 522 5.64 -12.50 24.46
CA VAL A 522 6.71 -13.33 25.04
C VAL A 522 6.59 -14.79 24.59
N ASN A 523 5.39 -15.37 24.62
CA ASN A 523 5.16 -16.75 24.18
C ASN A 523 5.41 -16.98 22.68
N LYS A 524 5.28 -15.95 21.83
CA LYS A 524 5.59 -16.05 20.40
C LYS A 524 7.07 -15.91 20.09
N LEU A 525 7.86 -15.26 20.94
CA LEU A 525 9.32 -15.24 20.79
C LEU A 525 9.92 -16.55 21.31
N ALA A 526 9.47 -17.03 22.48
CA ALA A 526 9.94 -18.28 23.08
C ALA A 526 9.74 -19.51 22.18
N VAL A 527 8.62 -19.62 21.46
CA VAL A 527 8.37 -20.73 20.52
C VAL A 527 9.22 -20.64 19.24
N ASN A 528 9.76 -19.46 18.91
CA ASN A 528 10.54 -19.22 17.68
C ASN A 528 12.05 -19.15 17.90
N ASP A 529 12.54 -19.28 19.14
CA ASP A 529 13.96 -19.49 19.45
C ASP A 529 14.30 -20.99 19.58
N GLU A 530 13.28 -21.88 19.51
CA GLU A 530 13.42 -23.34 19.52
C GLU A 530 13.27 -23.99 18.11
N GLU A 531 13.08 -23.21 17.04
CA GLU A 531 13.10 -23.64 15.61
C GLU A 531 14.08 -22.79 14.80
#